data_AF-M0CKS8-F1
#
_entry.id   AF-M0CKS8-F1
#
_cell.length_a   1.000
_cell.length_b   1.000
_cell.length_c   1.000
_cell.angle_alpha   90.00
_cell.angle_beta   90.00
_cell.angle_gamma   90.00
#
_symmetry.space_group_name_H-M   'P 1'
#
loop_
_entity.id
_entity.type
_entity.pdbx_description
1 polymer ?
#
loop_
_entity_poly.entity_id
_entity_poly.type
_entity_poly.pdbx_seq_one_letter_code
_entity_poly.pdbx_strand_id
1 'polypeptide(L)'
;MKRRIALLLGVVMLGLVSAYLVAFGSSVRTGPLAVALLVGFVLSAILFVIGGFADSISVGDRTVPWNALVGVGDITLASVVTLSAVRSALVDGGTAAWLFAAAMLGGGPSLALIGVQTARDSHHVDLEATPSSRRLVAIVALVAISAGIGVAVATSL
;
A
#
# COMPACT_ATOMS: atom_id res chain seq x y z
N MET A 1 -12.18 -9.19 -10.74
CA MET A 1 -12.18 -8.99 -9.27
C MET A 1 -11.15 -7.96 -8.78
N LYS A 2 -9.89 -7.99 -9.25
CA LYS A 2 -8.83 -7.04 -8.82
C LYS A 2 -9.21 -5.56 -8.92
N ARG A 3 -9.93 -5.17 -9.97
CA ARG A 3 -10.31 -3.77 -10.25
C ARG A 3 -11.26 -3.15 -9.21
N ARG A 4 -12.21 -3.93 -8.67
CA ARG A 4 -13.11 -3.48 -7.60
C ARG A 4 -12.40 -3.38 -6.24
N ILE A 5 -11.42 -4.25 -6.00
CA ILE A 5 -10.61 -4.23 -4.78
C ILE A 5 -9.71 -2.98 -4.77
N ALA A 6 -9.08 -2.65 -5.91
CA ALA A 6 -8.30 -1.42 -6.05
C ALA A 6 -9.17 -0.18 -5.77
N LEU A 7 -10.38 -0.11 -6.35
CA LEU A 7 -11.31 0.98 -6.07
C LEU A 7 -11.63 1.09 -4.56
N LEU A 8 -12.01 -0.02 -3.93
CA LEU A 8 -12.32 -0.07 -2.50
C LEU A 8 -11.12 0.40 -1.65
N LEU A 9 -9.92 -0.07 -1.99
CA LEU A 9 -8.68 0.31 -1.32
C LEU A 9 -8.45 1.82 -1.42
N GLY A 10 -8.57 2.40 -2.62
CA GLY A 10 -8.42 3.83 -2.84
C GLY A 10 -9.43 4.67 -2.05
N VAL A 11 -10.71 4.26 -2.02
CA VAL A 11 -11.75 4.96 -1.26
C VAL A 11 -11.49 4.89 0.25
N VAL A 12 -11.14 3.70 0.77
CA VAL A 12 -10.80 3.52 2.19
C VAL A 12 -9.59 4.37 2.57
N MET A 13 -8.55 4.38 1.73
CA MET A 13 -7.35 5.20 1.95
C MET A 13 -7.68 6.69 1.98
N LEU A 14 -8.50 7.20 1.05
CA LEU A 14 -8.93 8.61 1.06
C LEU A 14 -9.73 8.94 2.33
N GLY A 15 -10.59 8.02 2.77
CA GLY A 15 -11.32 8.15 4.02
C GLY A 15 -10.38 8.25 5.23
N LEU A 16 -9.37 7.38 5.31
CA LEU A 16 -8.37 7.40 6.38
C LEU A 16 -7.52 8.67 6.37
N VAL A 17 -7.06 9.12 5.19
CA VAL A 17 -6.31 10.37 5.04
C VAL A 17 -7.15 11.57 5.47
N SER A 18 -8.43 11.58 5.08
CA SER A 18 -9.36 12.65 5.47
C SER A 18 -9.61 12.66 6.98
N ALA A 19 -9.83 11.49 7.60
CA ALA A 19 -9.98 11.37 9.05
C ALA A 19 -8.72 11.84 9.79
N TYR A 20 -7.53 11.48 9.30
CA TYR A 20 -6.25 11.93 9.85
C TYR A 20 -6.09 13.45 9.75
N LEU A 21 -6.44 14.06 8.62
CA LEU A 21 -6.41 15.51 8.44
C LEU A 21 -7.40 16.24 9.34
N VAL A 22 -8.59 15.68 9.57
CA VAL A 22 -9.58 16.26 10.49
C VAL A 22 -9.05 16.23 11.93
N ALA A 23 -8.42 15.11 12.34
CA ALA A 23 -7.91 14.95 13.70
C ALA A 23 -6.60 15.72 13.98
N PHE A 24 -5.70 15.83 12.99
CA PHE A 24 -4.32 16.28 13.19
C PHE A 24 -3.86 17.39 12.23
N GLY A 25 -4.75 17.94 11.40
CA GLY A 25 -4.40 18.79 10.25
C GLY A 25 -3.67 20.11 10.55
N SER A 26 -3.72 20.63 11.78
CA SER A 26 -2.90 21.77 12.21
C SER A 26 -1.44 21.38 12.42
N SER A 27 -1.20 20.20 13.01
CA SER A 27 0.14 19.66 13.28
C SER A 27 0.83 19.11 12.03
N VAL A 28 0.09 18.66 11.02
CA VAL A 28 0.66 18.11 9.78
C VAL A 28 1.28 19.19 8.88
N ARG A 29 0.76 20.41 8.92
CA ARG A 29 1.24 21.53 8.07
C ARG A 29 2.60 22.08 8.49
N THR A 30 3.10 21.72 9.67
CA THR A 30 4.34 22.29 10.21
C THR A 30 5.59 21.61 9.66
N GLY A 31 5.48 20.42 9.06
CA GLY A 31 6.61 19.66 8.54
C GLY A 31 6.52 19.41 7.02
N PRO A 32 7.43 19.96 6.19
CA PRO A 32 7.37 19.75 4.73
C PRO A 32 7.44 18.27 4.32
N LEU A 33 8.17 17.45 5.09
CA LEU A 33 8.23 16.01 4.88
C LEU A 33 6.90 15.30 5.19
N ALA A 34 6.19 15.71 6.24
CA ALA A 34 4.90 15.12 6.58
C ALA A 34 3.85 15.41 5.50
N VAL A 35 3.87 16.63 4.96
CA VAL A 35 3.04 17.02 3.81
C VAL A 35 3.39 16.19 2.58
N ALA A 36 4.69 16.02 2.27
CA ALA A 36 5.12 15.21 1.13
C ALA A 36 4.65 13.74 1.21
N LEU A 37 4.76 13.12 2.40
CA LEU A 37 4.28 11.75 2.63
C LEU A 37 2.75 11.67 2.49
N LEU A 38 2.02 12.65 3.03
CA LEU A 38 0.57 12.70 2.90
C LEU A 38 0.12 12.84 1.44
N VAL A 39 0.80 13.69 0.66
CA VAL A 39 0.56 13.83 -0.78
C VAL A 39 0.80 12.51 -1.49
N GLY A 40 1.84 11.77 -1.11
CA GLY A 40 2.10 10.43 -1.65
C GLY A 40 0.96 9.43 -1.37
N PHE A 41 0.40 9.44 -0.14
CA PHE A 41 -0.77 8.63 0.18
C PHE A 41 -2.00 9.00 -0.65
N VAL A 42 -2.27 10.31 -0.81
CA VAL A 42 -3.37 10.80 -1.64
C VAL A 42 -3.17 10.42 -3.10
N LEU A 43 -1.96 10.57 -3.64
CA LEU A 43 -1.65 10.23 -5.01
C LEU A 43 -1.86 8.74 -5.28
N SER A 44 -1.37 7.87 -4.38
CA SER A 44 -1.61 6.43 -4.46
C SER A 44 -3.11 6.10 -4.45
N ALA A 45 -3.87 6.71 -3.53
CA ALA A 45 -5.31 6.48 -3.44
C ALA A 45 -6.06 6.94 -4.70
N ILE A 46 -5.69 8.09 -5.28
CA ILE A 46 -6.24 8.58 -6.55
C ILE A 46 -5.95 7.59 -7.68
N LEU A 47 -4.72 7.10 -7.79
CA LEU A 47 -4.35 6.12 -8.82
C LEU A 47 -5.18 4.84 -8.71
N PHE A 48 -5.45 4.35 -7.50
CA PHE A 48 -6.31 3.20 -7.26
C PHE A 48 -7.77 3.47 -7.65
N VAL A 49 -8.29 4.65 -7.31
CA VAL A 49 -9.66 5.05 -7.70
C VAL A 49 -9.78 5.11 -9.22
N ILE A 50 -8.84 5.78 -9.90
CA ILE A 50 -8.90 5.93 -11.35
C ILE A 50 -8.73 4.57 -12.05
N GLY A 51 -7.76 3.75 -11.64
CA GLY A 51 -7.58 2.39 -12.18
C GLY A 51 -8.79 1.47 -11.88
N GLY A 52 -9.54 1.77 -10.83
CA GLY A 52 -10.80 1.10 -10.52
C GLY A 52 -11.96 1.46 -11.46
N PHE A 53 -12.02 2.71 -11.92
CA PHE A 53 -13.13 3.24 -12.74
C PHE A 53 -12.87 3.21 -14.25
N ALA A 54 -11.66 3.55 -14.70
CA ALA A 54 -11.32 3.69 -16.12
C ALA A 54 -10.59 2.44 -16.63
N ASP A 55 -10.88 1.98 -17.85
CA ASP A 55 -10.17 0.82 -18.46
C ASP A 55 -8.79 1.22 -18.96
N SER A 56 -8.72 2.44 -19.47
CA SER A 56 -7.51 3.13 -19.85
C SER A 56 -7.74 4.64 -19.74
N ILE A 57 -6.66 5.40 -19.61
CA ILE A 57 -6.67 6.85 -19.69
C ILE A 57 -5.75 7.27 -20.83
N SER A 58 -6.20 8.18 -21.68
CA SER A 58 -5.32 8.84 -22.65
C SER A 58 -4.54 9.95 -21.96
N VAL A 59 -3.22 9.87 -22.00
CA VAL A 59 -2.28 10.88 -21.52
C VAL A 59 -1.46 11.35 -22.71
N GLY A 60 -1.90 12.46 -23.34
CA GLY A 60 -1.40 12.89 -24.64
C GLY A 60 -1.69 11.84 -25.71
N ASP A 61 -0.64 11.43 -26.44
CA ASP A 61 -0.75 10.42 -27.52
C ASP A 61 -0.68 8.97 -27.01
N ARG A 62 -0.51 8.75 -25.70
CA ARG A 62 -0.35 7.42 -25.12
C ARG A 62 -1.59 7.00 -24.32
N THR A 63 -2.01 5.76 -24.49
CA THR A 63 -3.04 5.13 -23.66
C THR A 63 -2.38 4.38 -22.50
N VAL A 64 -2.70 4.78 -21.28
CA VAL A 64 -2.23 4.13 -20.05
C VAL A 64 -3.31 3.17 -19.57
N PRO A 65 -3.06 1.85 -19.53
CA PRO A 65 -4.05 0.88 -19.09
C PRO A 65 -4.24 0.93 -17.56
N TRP A 66 -5.40 0.49 -17.08
CA TRP A 66 -5.76 0.52 -15.65
C TRP A 66 -4.74 -0.17 -14.74
N ASN A 67 -4.13 -1.26 -15.20
CA ASN A 67 -3.16 -2.04 -14.43
C ASN A 67 -1.85 -1.28 -14.20
N ALA A 68 -1.43 -0.45 -15.17
CA ALA A 68 -0.29 0.45 -15.00
C ALA A 68 -0.56 1.48 -13.90
N LEU A 69 -1.78 2.04 -13.83
CA LEU A 69 -2.16 2.99 -12.79
C LEU A 69 -2.16 2.34 -11.41
N VAL A 70 -2.80 1.18 -11.27
CA VAL A 70 -2.83 0.44 -10.00
C VAL A 70 -1.43 0.05 -9.57
N GLY A 71 -0.60 -0.47 -10.49
CA GLY A 71 0.76 -0.86 -10.18
C GLY A 71 1.66 0.31 -9.75
N VAL A 72 1.53 1.48 -10.38
CA VAL A 72 2.20 2.70 -9.92
C VAL A 72 1.65 3.16 -8.57
N GLY A 73 0.34 3.01 -8.35
CA GLY A 73 -0.31 3.25 -7.06
C GLY A 73 0.29 2.40 -5.93
N ASP A 74 0.52 1.10 -6.18
CA ASP A 74 1.15 0.17 -5.24
C ASP A 74 2.61 0.52 -4.95
N ILE A 75 3.39 0.86 -5.98
CA ILE A 75 4.79 1.28 -5.81
C ILE A 75 4.86 2.58 -4.98
N THR A 76 3.96 3.52 -5.26
CA THR A 76 3.86 4.79 -4.51
C THR A 76 3.48 4.51 -3.06
N LEU A 77 2.48 3.64 -2.83
CA LEU A 77 2.06 3.25 -1.48
C LEU A 77 3.21 2.61 -0.71
N ALA A 78 3.90 1.63 -1.30
CA ALA A 78 5.03 0.95 -0.70
C ALA A 78 6.12 1.93 -0.27
N SER A 79 6.45 2.87 -1.15
CA SER A 79 7.46 3.91 -0.88
C SER A 79 7.04 4.79 0.29
N VAL A 80 5.81 5.30 0.27
CA VAL A 80 5.31 6.25 1.27
C VAL A 80 5.14 5.59 2.64
N VAL A 81 4.61 4.37 2.71
CA VAL A 81 4.47 3.65 3.99
C VAL A 81 5.84 3.33 4.57
N THR A 82 6.79 2.87 3.74
CA THR A 82 8.14 2.56 4.20
C THR A 82 8.85 3.81 4.74
N LEU A 83 8.79 4.93 4.00
CA LEU A 83 9.38 6.19 4.44
C LEU A 83 8.67 6.75 5.69
N SER A 84 7.35 6.57 5.81
CA SER A 84 6.60 6.98 6.99
C SER A 84 7.00 6.18 8.23
N ALA A 85 7.21 4.86 8.08
CA ALA A 85 7.69 3.99 9.16
C ALA A 85 9.09 4.38 9.62
N VAL A 86 10.02 4.59 8.67
CA VAL A 86 11.37 5.07 8.97
C VAL A 86 11.34 6.43 9.67
N ARG A 87 10.51 7.36 9.18
CA ARG A 87 10.35 8.68 9.84
C ARG A 87 9.85 8.54 11.27
N SER A 88 8.84 7.71 11.54
CA SER A 88 8.35 7.49 12.90
C SER A 88 9.44 6.91 13.80
N ALA A 89 10.24 5.95 13.32
CA ALA A 89 11.39 5.45 14.07
C ALA A 89 12.42 6.54 14.41
N LEU A 90 12.70 7.44 13.47
CA LEU A 90 13.65 8.54 13.66
C LEU A 90 13.13 9.65 14.57
N VAL A 91 11.82 9.92 14.57
CA VAL A 91 11.20 11.01 15.35
C VAL A 91 10.83 10.54 16.75
N ASP A 92 10.17 9.39 16.86
CA ASP A 92 9.64 8.87 18.13
C ASP A 92 10.69 8.07 18.90
N GLY A 93 11.68 7.47 18.21
CA GLY A 93 12.81 6.76 18.80
C GLY A 93 12.47 5.45 19.52
N GLY A 94 11.18 5.12 19.69
CA GLY A 94 10.73 3.94 20.43
C GLY A 94 11.05 2.61 19.73
N THR A 95 11.29 1.56 20.53
CA THR A 95 11.57 0.20 20.04
C THR A 95 10.51 -0.31 19.07
N ALA A 96 9.23 -0.06 19.36
CA ALA A 96 8.12 -0.44 18.48
C ALA A 96 8.19 0.25 17.11
N ALA A 97 8.58 1.53 17.07
CA ALA A 97 8.72 2.28 15.83
C ALA A 97 9.89 1.74 14.98
N TRP A 98 11.01 1.40 15.62
CA TRP A 98 12.15 0.74 14.95
C TRP A 98 11.80 -0.65 14.41
N LEU A 99 11.07 -1.47 15.18
CA LEU A 99 10.60 -2.78 14.72
C LEU A 99 9.66 -2.64 13.51
N PHE A 100 8.74 -1.68 13.56
CA PHE A 100 7.85 -1.40 12.43
C PHE A 100 8.62 -0.90 11.19
N ALA A 101 9.59 -0.01 11.37
CA ALA A 101 10.46 0.46 10.29
C ALA A 101 11.27 -0.69 9.66
N ALA A 102 11.84 -1.58 10.47
CA ALA A 102 12.57 -2.74 9.99
C ALA A 102 11.66 -3.69 9.20
N ALA A 103 10.46 -3.97 9.72
CA ALA A 103 9.46 -4.78 9.02
C ALA A 103 9.05 -4.15 7.67
N MET A 104 8.84 -2.84 7.64
CA MET A 104 8.50 -2.12 6.41
C MET A 104 9.65 -2.04 5.41
N LEU A 105 10.90 -1.95 5.86
CA LEU A 105 12.07 -2.03 4.97
C LEU A 105 12.21 -3.43 4.34
N GLY A 106 11.84 -4.49 5.06
CA GLY A 106 11.79 -5.85 4.54
C GLY A 106 10.59 -6.12 3.62
N GLY A 107 9.39 -5.68 4.01
CA GLY A 107 8.13 -5.97 3.30
C GLY A 107 7.76 -4.95 2.22
N GLY A 108 8.20 -3.71 2.33
CA GLY A 108 7.97 -2.64 1.37
C GLY A 108 8.42 -2.99 -0.06
N PRO A 109 9.63 -3.56 -0.25
CA PRO A 109 10.06 -4.06 -1.56
C PRO A 109 9.12 -5.11 -2.15
N SER A 110 8.55 -6.00 -1.33
CA SER A 110 7.58 -7.00 -1.81
C SER A 110 6.31 -6.33 -2.33
N LEU A 111 5.79 -5.31 -1.64
CA LEU A 111 4.64 -4.54 -2.12
C LEU A 111 4.95 -3.77 -3.41
N ALA A 112 6.15 -3.18 -3.51
CA ALA A 112 6.59 -2.51 -4.73
C ALA A 112 6.72 -3.50 -5.91
N LEU A 113 7.23 -4.71 -5.66
CA LEU A 113 7.32 -5.76 -6.67
C LEU A 113 5.94 -6.24 -7.15
N ILE A 114 4.95 -6.34 -6.24
CA ILE A 114 3.56 -6.60 -6.61
C ILE A 114 3.04 -5.49 -7.53
N GLY A 115 3.36 -4.23 -7.22
CA GLY A 115 3.01 -3.10 -8.09
C GLY A 115 3.67 -3.17 -9.46
N VAL A 116 4.96 -3.52 -9.53
CA VAL A 116 5.68 -3.72 -10.81
C VAL A 116 5.06 -4.84 -11.63
N GLN A 117 4.72 -5.96 -10.99
CA GLN A 117 4.04 -7.07 -11.66
C GLN A 117 2.68 -6.63 -12.18
N THR A 118 1.89 -5.94 -11.36
CA THR A 118 0.58 -5.42 -11.77
C THR A 118 0.68 -4.47 -12.96
N ALA A 119 1.69 -3.59 -12.97
CA ALA A 119 1.92 -2.66 -14.08
C ALA A 119 2.35 -3.35 -15.38
N ARG A 120 3.12 -4.44 -15.29
CA ARG A 120 3.61 -5.20 -16.45
C ARG A 120 2.60 -6.22 -16.98
N ASP A 121 1.78 -6.77 -16.10
CA ASP A 121 0.90 -7.91 -16.40
C ASP A 121 -0.42 -7.40 -17.01
N SER A 122 -0.40 -7.13 -18.32
CA SER A 122 -1.55 -6.67 -19.11
C SER A 122 -2.42 -7.82 -19.67
N HIS A 123 -1.95 -9.06 -19.59
CA HIS A 123 -2.69 -10.26 -19.99
C HIS A 123 -2.57 -11.33 -18.90
N HIS A 124 -3.57 -11.42 -18.02
CA HIS A 124 -3.72 -12.58 -17.14
C HIS A 124 -3.93 -13.82 -18.00
N VAL A 125 -2.87 -14.62 -18.16
CA VAL A 125 -3.02 -16.04 -18.46
C VAL A 125 -3.29 -16.71 -17.12
N ASP A 126 -4.54 -17.09 -16.86
CA ASP A 126 -4.89 -17.91 -15.71
C ASP A 126 -4.17 -19.26 -15.84
N LEU A 127 -3.03 -19.40 -15.14
CA LEU A 127 -2.23 -20.63 -15.16
C LEU A 127 -2.91 -21.77 -14.35
N GLU A 128 -3.88 -21.45 -13.51
CA GLU A 128 -4.71 -22.42 -12.77
C GLU A 128 -6.15 -21.89 -12.64
N ALA A 129 -7.11 -22.54 -13.30
CA ALA A 129 -8.54 -22.21 -13.15
C ALA A 129 -9.08 -22.47 -11.72
N THR A 130 -8.31 -23.19 -10.88
CA THR A 130 -8.65 -23.53 -9.50
C THR A 130 -7.40 -23.49 -8.62
N PRO A 131 -7.22 -22.46 -7.78
CA PRO A 131 -6.11 -22.42 -6.83
C PRO A 131 -6.24 -23.55 -5.79
N SER A 132 -5.13 -24.24 -5.50
CA SER A 132 -5.13 -25.31 -4.51
C SER A 132 -5.51 -24.79 -3.11
N SER A 133 -6.61 -25.30 -2.54
CA SER A 133 -7.10 -24.90 -1.22
C SER A 133 -6.05 -25.09 -0.11
N ARG A 134 -5.17 -26.09 -0.26
CA ARG A 134 -4.05 -26.31 0.66
C ARG A 134 -3.05 -25.16 0.65
N ARG A 135 -2.75 -24.60 -0.53
CA ARG A 135 -1.84 -23.45 -0.66
C ARG A 135 -2.43 -22.19 -0.03
N LEU A 136 -3.72 -21.96 -0.24
CA LEU A 136 -4.45 -20.85 0.40
C LEU A 136 -4.43 -20.97 1.93
N VAL A 137 -4.76 -22.15 2.47
CA VAL A 137 -4.74 -22.40 3.92
C VAL A 137 -3.33 -22.18 4.49
N ALA A 138 -2.29 -22.66 3.82
CA ALA A 138 -0.91 -22.46 4.27
C ALA A 138 -0.50 -20.97 4.31
N ILE A 139 -0.88 -20.20 3.28
CA ILE A 139 -0.61 -18.75 3.24
C ILE A 139 -1.37 -18.04 4.36
N VAL A 140 -2.67 -18.34 4.54
CA VAL A 140 -3.49 -17.73 5.60
C VAL A 140 -2.93 -18.06 6.99
N ALA A 141 -2.52 -19.31 7.22
CA ALA A 141 -1.90 -19.73 8.48
C ALA A 141 -0.57 -19.00 8.72
N LEU A 142 0.28 -18.87 7.70
CA LEU A 142 1.54 -18.15 7.79
C LEU A 142 1.32 -16.67 8.14
N VAL A 143 0.34 -16.02 7.49
CA VAL A 143 -0.04 -14.63 7.78
C VAL A 143 -0.56 -14.50 9.22
N ALA A 144 -1.43 -15.40 9.66
CA ALA A 144 -2.00 -15.38 11.01
C ALA A 144 -0.92 -15.58 12.09
N ILE A 145 0.02 -16.52 11.88
CA ILE A 145 1.15 -16.74 12.78
C ILE A 145 2.07 -15.52 12.82
N SER A 146 2.40 -14.97 11.65
CA SER A 146 3.28 -13.78 11.56
C SER A 146 2.65 -12.57 12.26
N ALA A 147 1.35 -12.34 12.06
CA ALA A 147 0.60 -11.30 12.75
C ALA A 147 0.53 -11.55 14.26
N GLY A 148 0.26 -12.80 14.69
CA GLY A 148 0.21 -13.19 16.10
C GLY A 148 1.54 -12.98 16.82
N ILE A 149 2.66 -13.35 16.19
CA ILE A 149 4.00 -13.08 16.70
C ILE A 149 4.23 -11.57 16.80
N GLY A 150 3.86 -10.81 15.78
CA GLY A 150 3.98 -9.34 15.80
C GLY A 150 3.22 -8.71 16.97
N VAL A 151 1.98 -9.13 17.21
CA VAL A 151 1.17 -8.66 18.35
C VAL A 151 1.80 -9.05 19.67
N ALA A 152 2.20 -10.32 19.84
CA ALA A 152 2.80 -10.80 21.08
C ALA A 152 4.07 -10.02 21.45
N VAL A 153 4.95 -9.76 20.47
CA VAL A 153 6.16 -8.94 20.66
C VAL A 153 5.79 -7.49 21.02
N ALA A 154 4.79 -6.91 20.37
CA ALA A 154 4.37 -5.53 20.65
C ALA A 154 3.75 -5.37 22.05
N THR A 155 3.11 -6.40 22.61
CA THR A 155 2.46 -6.35 23.93
C THR A 155 3.35 -6.82 25.10
N SER A 156 4.56 -7.31 24.82
CA SER A 156 5.50 -7.84 25.83
C SER A 156 6.66 -6.88 26.16
N LEU A 157 6.62 -5.65 25.60
CA LEU A 157 7.48 -4.50 25.91
C LEU A 157 6.67 -3.46 26.70
#